data_AF-A0A847W606-F1
#
_entry.id   AF-A0A847W606-F1
#
_cell.length_a   1.000
_cell.length_b   1.000
_cell.length_c   1.000
_cell.angle_alpha   90.00
_cell.angle_beta   90.00
_cell.angle_gamma   90.00
#
_symmetry.space_group_name_H-M   'P 1'
#
loop_
_entity.id
_entity.type
_entity.pdbx_description
1 polymer ?
#
loop_
_entity_poly.entity_id
_entity_poly.type
_entity_poly.pdbx_seq_one_letter_code
_entity_poly.pdbx_strand_id
1 'polypeptide(L)' 'MLQAIKKYLLEVKTELGKTTWPDKKTTKNLSILVVVVSLLLALYVGFFDFILQKLIALFV' A
#
# COMPACT_ATOMS: atom_id res chain seq x y z
N MET A 1 28.55 0.79 -25.31
CA MET A 1 27.88 0.53 -24.01
C MET A 1 26.74 1.52 -23.74
N LEU A 2 26.97 2.84 -23.71
CA LEU A 2 25.92 3.86 -23.49
C LEU A 2 24.73 3.78 -24.47
N GLN A 3 24.98 3.46 -25.74
CA GLN A 3 23.91 3.31 -26.75
C GLN A 3 23.00 2.10 -26.49
N ALA A 4 23.56 1.01 -25.93
CA ALA A 4 22.79 -0.18 -25.60
C ALA A 4 21.84 0.07 -24.42
N ILE A 5 22.28 0.84 -23.41
CA ILE A 5 21.45 1.24 -22.26
C ILE A 5 20.30 2.15 -22.71
N LYS A 6 20.57 3.13 -23.59
CA LYS A 6 19.52 3.97 -24.17
C LYS A 6 18.47 3.15 -24.93
N LYS A 7 18.91 2.17 -25.73
CA LYS A 7 18.01 1.30 -26.48
C LYS A 7 17.15 0.44 -25.54
N TYR A 8 17.76 -0.16 -24.52
CA TYR A 8 17.07 -0.96 -23.50
C TYR A 8 16.00 -0.15 -22.74
N LEU A 9 16.31 1.08 -22.31
CA LEU A 9 15.32 1.95 -21.65
C LEU A 9 14.14 2.32 -22.56
N LEU A 10 14.40 2.45 -23.87
CA LEU A 10 13.37 2.77 -24.86
C LEU A 10 12.44 1.57 -25.11
N GLU A 11 13.02 0.36 -25.19
CA GLU A 11 12.28 -0.90 -25.27
C GLU A 11 11.43 -1.13 -24.01
N VAL A 12 12.01 -0.95 -22.82
CA VAL A 12 11.29 -1.06 -21.53
C VAL A 12 10.13 -0.08 -21.45
N LYS A 13 10.32 1.18 -21.84
CA LYS A 13 9.22 2.17 -21.86
C LYS A 13 8.10 1.74 -22.82
N THR A 14 8.45 1.12 -23.94
CA THR A 14 7.47 0.66 -24.95
C THR A 14 6.67 -0.53 -24.43
N GLU A 15 7.31 -1.51 -23.77
CA GLU A 15 6.63 -2.64 -23.13
C GLU A 15 5.78 -2.23 -21.93
N LEU A 16 6.26 -1.29 -21.10
CA LEU A 16 5.48 -0.67 -20.00
C LEU A 16 4.29 0.17 -20.50
N GLY A 17 4.29 0.56 -21.78
CA GLY A 17 3.14 1.19 -22.43
C GLY A 17 2.05 0.21 -22.84
N LYS A 18 2.40 -1.08 -23.04
CA LYS A 18 1.44 -2.14 -23.38
C LYS A 18 0.72 -2.69 -22.14
N THR A 19 1.25 -2.45 -20.95
CA THR A 19 0.56 -2.82 -19.71
C THR A 19 -0.65 -1.91 -19.49
N THR A 20 -1.80 -2.52 -19.24
CA THR A 20 -3.06 -1.83 -18.95
C THR A 20 -3.01 -1.21 -17.55
N TRP A 21 -2.41 -0.02 -17.45
CA TRP A 21 -2.39 0.74 -16.22
C TRP A 21 -3.83 1.07 -15.78
N PRO A 22 -4.13 0.94 -14.48
CA PRO A 22 -5.44 1.28 -13.96
C PRO A 22 -5.75 2.76 -14.16
N ASP A 23 -7.03 3.07 -14.38
CA ASP A 23 -7.49 4.45 -14.46
C ASP A 23 -7.20 5.20 -13.15
N LYS A 24 -6.82 6.48 -13.28
CA LYS A 24 -6.44 7.34 -12.13
C LYS A 24 -7.54 7.39 -11.06
N LYS A 25 -8.82 7.30 -11.46
CA LYS A 25 -9.96 7.26 -10.54
C LYS A 25 -9.98 5.98 -9.72
N THR A 26 -9.77 4.83 -10.37
CA THR A 26 -9.72 3.52 -9.71
C THR A 26 -8.56 3.45 -8.73
N THR A 27 -7.37 3.92 -9.13
CA THR A 27 -6.20 3.97 -8.24
C THR A 27 -6.48 4.82 -7.00
N LYS A 28 -7.05 6.02 -7.16
CA LYS A 28 -7.38 6.89 -6.02
C LYS A 28 -8.40 6.25 -5.09
N ASN A 29 -9.45 5.64 -5.63
CA ASN A 29 -10.49 4.99 -4.82
C ASN A 29 -9.94 3.81 -4.02
N LEU A 30 -9.11 2.98 -4.65
CA LEU A 30 -8.45 1.85 -3.98
C LEU A 30 -7.49 2.34 -2.89
N SER A 31 -6.70 3.38 -3.14
CA SER A 31 -5.82 3.96 -2.12
C SER A 31 -6.60 4.49 -0.91
N ILE A 32 -7.71 5.19 -1.14
CA ILE A 32 -8.58 5.67 -0.05
C ILE A 32 -9.13 4.50 0.75
N LEU A 33 -9.60 3.44 0.08
CA LEU A 33 -10.09 2.25 0.75
C LEU A 33 -9.02 1.61 1.65
N VAL A 34 -7.79 1.46 1.15
CA VAL A 34 -6.67 0.92 1.93
C VAL A 34 -6.42 1.77 3.17
N VAL A 35 -6.36 3.10 3.03
CA VAL A 35 -6.15 4.00 4.18
C VAL A 35 -7.24 3.84 5.23
N VAL A 36 -8.52 3.80 4.81
CA VAL A 36 -9.66 3.63 5.72
C VAL A 36 -9.57 2.30 6.46
N VAL A 37 -9.33 1.20 5.74
CA VAL A 37 -9.24 -0.14 6.34
C VAL A 37 -8.06 -0.22 7.31
N SER A 38 -6.90 0.32 6.95
CA SER A 38 -5.74 0.38 7.85
C SER A 38 -6.03 1.18 9.12
N LEU A 39 -6.75 2.30 9.01
CA LEU A 39 -7.14 3.10 10.17
C LEU A 39 -8.07 2.35 11.10
N LEU A 40 -9.08 1.66 10.54
CA LEU A 40 -10.01 0.83 11.31
C LEU A 40 -9.29 -0.32 12.01
N LEU A 41 -8.34 -0.97 11.32
CA LEU A 41 -7.56 -2.06 11.89
C LEU A 41 -6.68 -1.55 13.04
N ALA A 42 -6.02 -0.40 12.87
CA ALA A 42 -5.19 0.21 13.90
C ALA A 42 -6.01 0.58 15.15
N LEU A 43 -7.21 1.14 14.97
CA LEU A 43 -8.12 1.43 16.08
C LEU A 43 -8.59 0.15 16.77
N TYR A 44 -8.95 -0.88 16.00
CA TYR A 44 -9.38 -2.16 16.54
C TYR A 44 -8.27 -2.80 17.38
N VAL A 45 -7.09 -3.02 16.79
CA VAL A 45 -5.97 -3.65 17.49
C VAL A 45 -5.54 -2.81 18.69
N GLY A 46 -5.38 -1.50 18.52
CA GLY A 46 -5.01 -0.61 19.61
C GLY A 46 -6.00 -0.63 20.78
N PHE A 47 -7.31 -0.64 20.50
CA PHE A 47 -8.34 -0.75 21.54
C PHE A 47 -8.20 -2.05 22.35
N PHE A 48 -8.00 -3.18 21.68
CA PHE A 48 -7.79 -4.46 22.36
C PHE A 48 -6.48 -4.47 23.15
N ASP A 49 -5.40 -3.92 22.61
CA ASP A 49 -4.12 -3.81 23.32
C ASP A 49 -4.26 -3.00 24.61
N PHE A 50 -4.98 -1.87 24.58
CA PHE A 50 -5.25 -1.06 25.78
C PHE A 50 -6.04 -1.81 26.84
N ILE A 51 -7.07 -2.57 26.43
CA ILE A 51 -7.88 -3.37 27.36
C ILE A 51 -7.04 -4.48 27.98
N LEU A 52 -6.34 -5.25 27.14
CA LEU A 52 -5.53 -6.37 27.59
C LEU A 52 -4.39 -5.91 28.51
N GLN A 53 -3.73 -4.79 28.19
CA GLN A 53 -2.70 -4.21 29.05
C GLN A 53 -3.25 -3.84 30.42
N LYS A 54 -4.42 -3.22 30.50
CA LYS A 54 -5.08 -2.88 31.77
C LYS A 54 -5.49 -4.11 32.57
N LEU A 55 -6.00 -5.15 31.89
CA LEU A 55 -6.35 -6.40 32.54
C LEU A 55 -5.12 -7.09 33.11
N ILE A 56 -4.05 -7.23 32.33
CA ILE A 56 -2.80 -7.85 32.79
C ILE A 56 -2.21 -7.07 33.97
N ALA A 57 -2.21 -5.74 33.91
CA ALA A 57 -1.74 -4.87 35.00
C ALA A 57 -2.60 -4.94 36.28
N LEU A 58 -3.80 -5.49 36.23
CA LEU A 58 -4.63 -5.74 37.41
C LEU A 58 -4.29 -7.09 38.07
N PHE A 59 -3.82 -8.06 37.28
CA PHE A 59 -3.50 -9.42 37.74
C PHE A 59 -2.04 -9.59 38.21
N VAL A 60 -1.12 -8.72 37.76
CA VAL A 60 0.27 -8.62 38.24
C VAL A 60 0.36 -7.56 39.33
#